data_AF-A0A943NER2-F1
#
_entry.id   AF-A0A943NER2-F1
#
_cell.length_a   1.000
_cell.length_b   1.000
_cell.length_c   1.000
_cell.angle_alpha   90.00
_cell.angle_beta   90.00
_cell.angle_gamma   90.00
#
_symmetry.space_group_name_H-M   'P 1'
#
loop_
_entity.id
_entity.type
_entity.pdbx_description
1 polymer ?
#
loop_
_entity_poly.entity_id
_entity_poly.type
_entity_poly.pdbx_seq_one_letter_code
_entity_poly.pdbx_strand_id
1 'polypeptide(L)'
;ENTLMLTNLAKGARDIYIVVKNASGVASKPMKIEIPAFSSGEDDGEYTISVAEHVGGTLTPSRTRANEGDEVTMSISAADGMQMKVGSLTYTEAIENGKTVTIENGKFTMPACDVTISCQWESTASQPTGGGITGFVIDGIPGTIDVGGNIVVTMPYKTDVTALRPVITGVNIAEMTPASSEAVDFTKPVIYTVTLTDGTVKLYTVTVQLHNAGAADELWDKLTDPSQTLPWWKYAEQQRNSGYYPRYW
;
A
#
# COMPACT_ATOMS: atom_id res chain seq x y z
N GLU A 1 49.94 11.70 21.76
CA GLU A 1 49.14 11.75 20.53
C GLU A 1 49.06 13.22 20.12
N ASN A 2 49.48 13.56 18.90
CA ASN A 2 49.40 14.93 18.41
C ASN A 2 48.20 15.01 17.45
N THR A 3 47.12 15.68 17.88
CA THR A 3 45.91 15.85 17.09
C THR A 3 45.99 17.14 16.28
N LEU A 4 45.75 17.07 14.97
CA LEU A 4 45.70 18.23 14.10
C LEU A 4 44.24 18.57 13.79
N MET A 5 43.74 19.67 14.36
CA MET A 5 42.37 20.15 14.11
C MET A 5 42.32 20.84 12.74
N LEU A 6 41.42 20.39 11.88
CA LEU A 6 41.13 21.04 10.60
C LEU A 6 39.90 21.93 10.76
N THR A 7 40.01 23.20 10.36
CA THR A 7 38.91 24.17 10.36
C THR A 7 38.62 24.63 8.93
N ASN A 8 37.40 25.04 8.63
CA ASN A 8 36.95 25.51 7.30
C ASN A 8 37.02 24.45 6.19
N LEU A 9 36.71 23.19 6.51
CA LEU A 9 36.50 22.17 5.48
C LEU A 9 35.20 22.47 4.72
N ALA A 10 35.30 22.58 3.40
CA ALA A 10 34.16 22.64 2.52
C ALA A 10 33.70 21.23 2.13
N LYS A 11 32.41 21.09 1.80
CA LYS A 11 31.84 19.84 1.25
C LYS A 11 32.71 19.29 0.13
N GLY A 12 33.04 18.00 0.21
CA GLY A 12 33.80 17.31 -0.84
C GLY A 12 35.31 17.60 -0.83
N ALA A 13 35.84 18.27 0.19
CA ALA A 13 37.28 18.36 0.39
C ALA A 13 37.87 16.95 0.55
N ARG A 14 38.88 16.63 -0.26
CA ARG A 14 39.48 15.29 -0.38
C ARG A 14 41.01 15.27 -0.27
N ASP A 15 41.64 16.44 -0.34
CA ASP A 15 43.09 16.55 -0.40
C ASP A 15 43.62 17.35 0.79
N ILE A 16 44.55 16.76 1.55
CA ILE A 16 45.35 17.47 2.55
C ILE A 16 46.75 17.66 1.99
N TYR A 17 47.24 18.89 1.98
CA TYR A 17 48.62 19.22 1.58
C TYR A 17 49.44 19.62 2.81
N ILE A 18 50.52 18.87 3.07
CA ILE A 18 51.46 19.16 4.16
C ILE A 18 52.75 19.75 3.58
N VAL A 19 53.18 20.89 4.10
CA VAL A 19 54.44 21.53 3.76
C VAL A 19 55.23 21.78 5.05
N VAL A 20 56.47 21.31 5.09
CA VAL A 20 57.37 21.57 6.22
C VAL A 20 58.37 22.67 5.86
N LYS A 21 58.70 23.52 6.83
CA LYS A 21 59.70 24.59 6.66
C LYS A 21 60.87 24.37 7.60
N ASN A 22 62.08 24.63 7.12
CA ASN A 22 63.25 24.67 7.99
C ASN A 22 63.33 26.02 8.73
N ALA A 23 64.29 26.15 9.65
CA ALA A 23 64.50 27.37 10.45
C ALA A 23 64.79 28.63 9.61
N SER A 24 65.21 28.47 8.35
CA SER A 24 65.46 29.55 7.40
C SER A 24 64.24 29.92 6.55
N GLY A 25 63.09 29.27 6.78
CA GLY A 25 61.83 29.55 6.08
C GLY A 25 61.69 28.88 4.71
N VAL A 26 62.65 28.04 4.30
CA VAL A 26 62.57 27.29 3.04
C VAL A 26 61.56 26.16 3.19
N ALA A 27 60.57 26.13 2.30
CA ALA A 27 59.50 25.13 2.28
C ALA A 27 59.88 23.87 1.48
N SER A 28 59.40 22.71 1.94
CA SER A 28 59.45 21.47 1.16
C SER A 28 58.49 21.51 -0.03
N LYS A 29 58.63 20.53 -0.93
CA LYS A 29 57.53 20.20 -1.86
C LYS A 29 56.32 19.74 -1.04
N PRO A 30 55.08 20.11 -1.42
CA PRO A 30 53.88 19.65 -0.73
C PRO A 30 53.73 18.13 -0.81
N MET A 31 53.46 17.50 0.33
CA MET A 31 53.03 16.11 0.40
C MET A 31 51.50 16.09 0.35
N LYS A 32 50.94 15.44 -0.68
CA LYS A 32 49.49 15.22 -0.82
C LYS A 32 49.07 13.97 -0.05
N ILE A 33 48.02 14.09 0.74
CA ILE A 33 47.32 12.96 1.37
C ILE A 33 45.88 12.99 0.85
N GLU A 34 45.45 11.89 0.24
CA GLU A 34 44.07 11.71 -0.19
C GLU A 34 43.26 11.11 0.96
N ILE A 35 42.14 11.76 1.28
CA ILE A 35 41.19 11.30 2.28
C ILE A 35 39.82 11.09 1.61
N PRO A 36 38.94 10.25 2.19
CA PRO A 36 37.54 10.24 1.82
C PRO A 36 36.94 11.66 1.83
N ALA A 37 35.93 11.90 1.00
CA ALA A 37 35.26 13.21 0.96
C ALA A 37 34.78 13.62 2.35
N PHE A 38 35.14 14.82 2.77
CA PHE A 38 34.56 15.42 3.96
C PHE A 38 33.06 15.68 3.73
N SER A 39 32.22 15.07 4.57
CA SER A 39 30.81 15.42 4.72
C SER A 39 30.58 16.08 6.08
N SER A 40 29.74 17.11 6.12
CA SER A 40 29.39 17.80 7.37
C SER A 40 28.43 16.98 8.24
N GLY A 41 27.93 15.85 7.74
CA GLY A 41 26.87 15.07 8.38
C GLY A 41 25.49 15.72 8.29
N GLU A 42 25.38 16.88 7.63
CA GLU A 42 24.14 17.62 7.43
C GLU A 42 23.82 17.68 5.93
N ASP A 43 22.85 16.88 5.52
CA ASP A 43 22.10 17.00 4.27
C ASP A 43 22.91 17.34 3.02
N ASP A 44 24.12 16.82 2.87
CA ASP A 44 25.08 17.21 1.84
C ASP A 44 25.30 16.11 0.80
N GLY A 45 24.33 15.25 0.57
CA GLY A 45 24.40 14.27 -0.52
C GLY A 45 24.27 14.86 -1.93
N GLU A 46 24.68 14.06 -2.93
CA GLU A 46 24.39 14.29 -4.35
C GLU A 46 22.93 13.97 -4.69
N TYR A 47 22.38 12.89 -4.12
CA TYR A 47 21.06 12.38 -4.44
C TYR A 47 20.00 12.85 -3.46
N THR A 48 18.80 13.12 -3.96
CA THR A 48 17.67 13.59 -3.17
C THR A 48 16.81 12.45 -2.65
N ILE A 49 16.27 12.64 -1.45
CA ILE A 49 15.35 11.74 -0.78
C ILE A 49 14.05 12.52 -0.60
N SER A 50 13.02 12.10 -1.32
CA SER A 50 11.68 12.67 -1.23
C SER A 50 10.72 11.69 -0.55
N VAL A 51 9.67 12.21 0.08
CA VAL A 51 8.60 11.41 0.66
C VAL A 51 7.33 11.68 -0.14
N ALA A 52 6.70 10.63 -0.66
CA ALA A 52 5.42 10.73 -1.37
C ALA A 52 4.32 11.22 -0.41
N GLU A 53 3.34 11.96 -0.93
CA GLU A 53 2.19 12.39 -0.14
C GLU A 53 1.44 11.17 0.43
N HIS A 54 1.08 11.25 1.72
CA HIS A 54 0.38 10.19 2.43
C HIS A 54 -0.50 10.77 3.55
N VAL A 55 -1.48 9.98 4.01
CA VAL A 55 -2.38 10.30 5.12
C VAL A 55 -2.40 9.12 6.08
N GLY A 56 -2.37 9.36 7.40
CA GLY A 56 -2.43 8.30 8.42
C GLY A 56 -1.22 8.24 9.38
N GLY A 57 -0.25 9.14 9.22
CA GLY A 57 0.91 9.25 10.10
C GLY A 57 1.95 10.21 9.54
N THR A 58 3.14 10.22 10.14
CA THR A 58 4.32 10.95 9.68
C THR A 58 5.43 9.99 9.28
N LEU A 59 6.08 10.30 8.17
CA LEU A 59 7.24 9.58 7.66
C LEU A 59 8.35 10.62 7.42
N THR A 60 9.45 10.51 8.16
CA THR A 60 10.52 11.51 8.11
C THR A 60 11.88 10.81 7.95
N PRO A 61 12.61 11.05 6.85
CA PRO A 61 13.96 10.53 6.70
C PRO A 61 14.93 11.33 7.58
N SER A 62 16.03 10.69 7.98
CA SER A 62 17.09 11.33 8.77
C SER A 62 17.81 12.46 8.04
N ARG A 63 17.71 12.47 6.71
CA ARG A 63 18.26 13.47 5.80
C ARG A 63 17.45 13.49 4.50
N THR A 64 17.41 14.63 3.83
CA THR A 64 16.78 14.82 2.51
C THR A 64 17.75 14.67 1.33
N ARG A 65 19.06 14.53 1.60
CA ARG A 65 20.11 14.23 0.62
C ARG A 65 21.16 13.26 1.17
N ALA A 66 21.63 12.35 0.33
CA ALA A 66 22.69 11.39 0.64
C ALA A 66 23.55 11.04 -0.59
N ASN A 67 24.78 10.55 -0.41
CA ASN A 67 25.59 9.98 -1.48
C ASN A 67 25.34 8.47 -1.59
N GLU A 68 25.71 7.86 -2.72
CA GLU A 68 25.64 6.40 -2.88
C GLU A 68 26.39 5.70 -1.73
N GLY A 69 25.75 4.69 -1.13
CA GLY A 69 26.33 3.93 -0.02
C GLY A 69 26.07 4.50 1.37
N ASP A 70 25.57 5.73 1.48
CA ASP A 70 25.21 6.31 2.78
C ASP A 70 23.98 5.60 3.39
N GLU A 71 24.02 5.33 4.70
CA GLU A 71 22.87 4.76 5.42
C GLU A 71 21.87 5.86 5.82
N VAL A 72 20.61 5.70 5.43
CA VAL A 72 19.49 6.59 5.76
C VAL A 72 18.52 5.85 6.68
N THR A 73 18.10 6.50 7.76
CA THR A 73 17.13 5.96 8.73
C THR A 73 15.81 6.72 8.67
N MET A 74 14.70 6.02 8.90
CA MET A 74 13.35 6.56 8.87
C MET A 74 12.75 6.65 10.27
N SER A 75 12.21 7.82 10.61
CA SER A 75 11.35 8.02 11.76
C SER A 75 9.89 7.93 11.31
N ILE A 76 9.15 6.99 11.89
CA ILE A 76 7.77 6.67 11.55
C ILE A 76 6.91 6.90 12.79
N SER A 77 5.89 7.74 12.69
CA SER A 77 4.89 7.90 13.75
C SER A 77 3.50 7.75 13.16
N ALA A 78 2.74 6.75 13.62
CA ALA A 78 1.35 6.63 13.20
C ALA A 78 0.49 7.75 13.80
N ALA A 79 -0.53 8.18 13.06
CA ALA A 79 -1.59 8.98 13.64
C ALA A 79 -2.42 8.13 14.61
N ASP A 80 -3.17 8.78 15.50
CA ASP A 80 -4.04 8.08 16.43
C ASP A 80 -5.03 7.17 15.67
N GLY A 81 -5.19 5.94 16.13
CA GLY A 81 -6.03 4.93 15.46
C GLY A 81 -5.48 4.37 14.14
N MET A 82 -4.21 4.62 13.79
CA MET A 82 -3.54 4.06 12.60
C MET A 82 -2.28 3.25 12.96
N GLN A 83 -1.85 2.38 12.05
CA GLN A 83 -0.54 1.74 12.00
C GLN A 83 -0.05 1.73 10.55
N MET A 84 1.26 1.68 10.36
CA MET A 84 1.83 1.42 9.05
C MET A 84 1.56 -0.04 8.67
N LYS A 85 1.00 -0.27 7.48
CA LYS A 85 0.76 -1.61 6.97
C LYS A 85 2.09 -2.34 6.82
N VAL A 86 2.19 -3.53 7.42
CA VAL A 86 3.41 -4.34 7.41
C VAL A 86 3.86 -4.59 5.97
N GLY A 87 5.16 -4.36 5.69
CA GLY A 87 5.75 -4.54 4.36
C GLY A 87 5.43 -3.44 3.34
N SER A 88 4.67 -2.40 3.71
CA SER A 88 4.31 -1.31 2.79
C SER A 88 5.37 -0.22 2.64
N LEU A 89 6.35 -0.15 3.55
CA LEU A 89 7.42 0.84 3.49
C LEU A 89 8.38 0.50 2.35
N THR A 90 8.51 1.38 1.37
CA THR A 90 9.37 1.19 0.21
C THR A 90 10.08 2.49 -0.18
N TYR A 91 11.19 2.37 -0.89
CA TYR A 91 11.69 3.45 -1.75
C TYR A 91 11.60 3.02 -3.22
N THR A 92 11.44 3.99 -4.11
CA THR A 92 11.50 3.81 -5.56
C THR A 92 12.58 4.71 -6.13
N GLU A 93 13.45 4.15 -6.97
CA GLU A 93 14.48 4.89 -7.71
C GLU A 93 13.80 5.87 -8.69
N ALA A 94 14.16 7.15 -8.65
CA ALA A 94 13.56 8.20 -9.49
C ALA A 94 14.20 8.25 -10.89
N ILE A 95 14.23 7.10 -11.56
CA ILE A 95 14.73 6.91 -12.93
C ILE A 95 13.67 6.21 -13.79
N GLU A 96 13.82 6.24 -15.11
CA GLU A 96 12.90 5.54 -16.01
C GLU A 96 12.95 4.02 -15.74
N ASN A 97 11.79 3.41 -15.46
CA ASN A 97 11.66 2.04 -14.96
C ASN A 97 12.40 1.77 -13.64
N GLY A 98 12.48 2.78 -12.76
CA GLY A 98 13.14 2.68 -11.48
C GLY A 98 12.63 1.54 -10.61
N LYS A 99 13.56 0.89 -9.92
CA LYS A 99 13.26 -0.26 -9.06
C LYS A 99 12.58 0.20 -7.77
N THR A 100 11.54 -0.51 -7.37
CA THR A 100 10.95 -0.38 -6.03
C THR A 100 11.53 -1.44 -5.09
N VAL A 101 11.96 -1.01 -3.90
CA VAL A 101 12.59 -1.87 -2.89
C VAL A 101 11.91 -1.65 -1.54
N THR A 102 11.55 -2.74 -0.88
CA THR A 102 11.01 -2.72 0.49
C THR A 102 12.10 -2.36 1.48
N ILE A 103 11.80 -1.42 2.38
CA ILE A 103 12.69 -1.00 3.46
C ILE A 103 12.37 -1.83 4.69
N GLU A 104 13.32 -2.67 5.09
CA GLU A 104 13.24 -3.45 6.33
C GLU A 104 13.91 -2.69 7.48
N ASN A 105 13.38 -2.84 8.69
CA ASN A 105 13.92 -2.20 9.91
C ASN A 105 14.05 -0.67 9.84
N GLY A 106 13.29 0.00 8.97
CA GLY A 106 13.27 1.46 8.88
C GLY A 106 14.57 2.10 8.39
N LYS A 107 15.43 1.35 7.70
CA LYS A 107 16.70 1.88 7.17
C LYS A 107 17.04 1.32 5.80
N PHE A 108 17.70 2.12 4.96
CA PHE A 108 18.18 1.70 3.65
C PHE A 108 19.52 2.35 3.31
N THR A 109 20.23 1.74 2.36
CA THR A 109 21.46 2.28 1.79
C THR A 109 21.11 3.05 0.52
N MET A 110 21.56 4.30 0.43
CA MET A 110 21.23 5.17 -0.69
C MET A 110 21.79 4.61 -2.01
N PRO A 111 20.97 4.46 -3.06
CA PRO A 111 21.45 4.09 -4.39
C PRO A 111 22.13 5.27 -5.09
N ALA A 112 22.74 5.01 -6.25
CA ALA A 112 23.35 6.03 -7.11
C ALA A 112 22.33 6.88 -7.89
N CYS A 113 21.18 7.18 -7.28
CA CYS A 113 20.12 7.99 -7.88
C CYS A 113 19.20 8.59 -6.80
N ASP A 114 18.40 9.57 -7.20
CA ASP A 114 17.33 10.11 -6.39
C ASP A 114 16.29 9.04 -6.04
N VAL A 115 15.64 9.16 -4.88
CA VAL A 115 14.63 8.21 -4.42
C VAL A 115 13.38 8.89 -3.89
N THR A 116 12.26 8.19 -4.05
CA THR A 116 10.97 8.55 -3.46
C THR A 116 10.53 7.47 -2.50
N ILE A 117 10.31 7.84 -1.24
CA ILE A 117 9.87 6.95 -0.17
C ILE A 117 8.35 6.95 -0.12
N SER A 118 7.74 5.78 0.02
CA SER A 118 6.29 5.63 0.21
C SER A 118 5.98 4.60 1.29
N CYS A 119 4.81 4.73 1.90
CA CYS A 119 4.25 3.74 2.81
C CYS A 119 2.72 3.74 2.70
N GLN A 120 2.08 2.68 3.20
CA GLN A 120 0.64 2.62 3.36
C GLN A 120 0.30 2.56 4.85
N TRP A 121 -0.77 3.27 5.21
CA TRP A 121 -1.33 3.25 6.56
C TRP A 121 -2.62 2.44 6.57
N GLU A 122 -2.85 1.71 7.65
CA GLU A 122 -4.09 0.99 7.94
C GLU A 122 -4.57 1.38 9.35
N SER A 123 -5.84 1.17 9.66
CA SER A 123 -6.33 1.50 11.01
C SER A 123 -5.84 0.46 12.04
N THR A 124 -5.43 0.92 13.22
CA THR A 124 -5.10 0.05 14.38
C THR A 124 -6.32 -0.47 15.12
N ALA A 125 -7.52 -0.20 14.63
CA ALA A 125 -8.73 -0.82 15.14
C ALA A 125 -8.68 -2.33 14.86
N SER A 126 -8.01 -3.12 15.71
CA SER A 126 -8.37 -4.52 15.91
C SER A 126 -9.89 -4.57 16.02
N GLN A 127 -10.56 -5.58 15.41
CA GLN A 127 -12.01 -5.78 15.53
C GLN A 127 -12.51 -5.22 16.86
N PRO A 128 -13.48 -4.31 16.87
CA PRO A 128 -13.56 -3.35 17.94
C PRO A 128 -13.77 -4.04 19.28
N THR A 129 -12.73 -4.06 20.11
CA THR A 129 -12.86 -4.38 21.52
C THR A 129 -13.65 -3.23 22.14
N GLY A 130 -14.97 -3.43 22.23
CA GLY A 130 -15.97 -2.40 22.53
C GLY A 130 -17.33 -2.70 21.90
N GLY A 131 -17.37 -3.56 20.87
CA GLY A 131 -18.61 -3.96 20.18
C GLY A 131 -18.77 -3.35 18.79
N GLY A 132 -19.72 -3.85 18.02
CA GLY A 132 -19.93 -3.58 16.60
C GLY A 132 -20.45 -4.81 15.86
N ILE A 133 -20.55 -4.73 14.53
CA ILE A 133 -20.96 -5.87 13.68
C ILE A 133 -19.83 -6.90 13.65
N THR A 134 -20.13 -8.12 14.07
CA THR A 134 -19.21 -9.28 14.09
C THR A 134 -19.55 -10.33 13.04
N GLY A 135 -20.75 -10.28 12.46
CA GLY A 135 -21.14 -11.15 11.36
C GLY A 135 -22.24 -10.53 10.53
N PHE A 136 -22.18 -10.76 9.22
CA PHE A 136 -23.13 -10.26 8.25
C PHE A 136 -23.42 -11.38 7.25
N VAL A 137 -24.68 -11.74 7.09
CA VAL A 137 -25.10 -12.88 6.25
C VAL A 137 -26.28 -12.45 5.40
N ILE A 138 -26.23 -12.70 4.09
CA ILE A 138 -27.38 -12.51 3.19
C ILE A 138 -27.77 -13.87 2.64
N ASP A 139 -29.02 -14.30 2.83
CA ASP A 139 -29.56 -15.56 2.31
C ASP A 139 -28.67 -16.80 2.58
N GLY A 140 -28.02 -16.83 3.75
CA GLY A 140 -27.11 -17.89 4.18
C GLY A 140 -25.67 -17.74 3.69
N ILE A 141 -25.35 -16.72 2.90
CA ILE A 141 -24.01 -16.42 2.40
C ILE A 141 -23.31 -15.45 3.37
N PRO A 142 -22.20 -15.87 4.01
CA PRO A 142 -21.46 -14.99 4.90
C PRO A 142 -20.69 -13.92 4.13
N GLY A 143 -20.78 -12.68 4.60
CA GLY A 143 -19.95 -11.57 4.17
C GLY A 143 -18.60 -11.56 4.89
N THR A 144 -17.58 -11.07 4.21
CA THR A 144 -16.27 -10.77 4.81
C THR A 144 -16.29 -9.36 5.38
N ILE A 145 -15.97 -9.23 6.67
CA ILE A 145 -15.90 -7.94 7.36
C ILE A 145 -14.44 -7.55 7.52
N ASP A 146 -14.08 -6.42 6.94
CA ASP A 146 -12.76 -5.81 7.05
C ASP A 146 -12.63 -4.98 8.33
N VAL A 147 -11.39 -4.79 8.74
CA VAL A 147 -10.93 -4.02 9.89
C VAL A 147 -11.42 -2.56 9.80
N GLY A 148 -11.55 -2.02 8.58
CA GLY A 148 -12.08 -0.67 8.33
C GLY A 148 -13.62 -0.56 8.32
N GLY A 149 -14.36 -1.62 8.65
CA GLY A 149 -15.83 -1.63 8.60
C GLY A 149 -16.41 -1.85 7.21
N ASN A 150 -15.59 -2.20 6.22
CA ASN A 150 -16.09 -2.61 4.91
C ASN A 150 -16.60 -4.05 4.97
N ILE A 151 -17.80 -4.29 4.50
CA ILE A 151 -18.42 -5.61 4.45
C ILE A 151 -18.61 -5.97 2.98
N VAL A 152 -18.00 -7.06 2.53
CA VAL A 152 -18.15 -7.54 1.15
C VAL A 152 -18.89 -8.87 1.16
N VAL A 153 -19.96 -8.95 0.40
CA VAL A 153 -20.74 -10.19 0.20
C VAL A 153 -20.68 -10.58 -1.26
N THR A 154 -20.20 -11.78 -1.55
CA THR A 154 -20.18 -12.32 -2.92
C THR A 154 -21.40 -13.20 -3.15
N MET A 155 -22.38 -12.69 -3.89
CA MET A 155 -23.62 -13.39 -4.23
C MET A 155 -23.48 -14.15 -5.56
N PRO A 156 -24.27 -15.22 -5.78
CA PRO A 156 -24.31 -15.92 -7.06
C PRO A 156 -24.69 -15.02 -8.24
N TYR A 157 -24.31 -15.42 -9.45
CA TYR A 157 -24.70 -14.72 -10.67
C TYR A 157 -26.24 -14.64 -10.79
N LYS A 158 -26.75 -13.48 -11.25
CA LYS A 158 -28.19 -13.16 -11.41
C LYS A 158 -29.03 -13.09 -10.13
N THR A 159 -28.45 -13.06 -8.94
CA THR A 159 -29.23 -12.75 -7.74
C THR A 159 -29.77 -11.31 -7.81
N ASP A 160 -31.06 -11.14 -7.49
CA ASP A 160 -31.66 -9.82 -7.37
C ASP A 160 -31.17 -9.13 -6.09
N VAL A 161 -30.42 -8.04 -6.25
CA VAL A 161 -29.82 -7.28 -5.15
C VAL A 161 -30.65 -6.10 -4.68
N THR A 162 -31.85 -5.89 -5.24
CA THR A 162 -32.67 -4.69 -4.98
C THR A 162 -33.45 -4.73 -3.66
N ALA A 163 -33.64 -5.92 -3.07
CA ALA A 163 -34.43 -6.09 -1.85
C ALA A 163 -33.91 -7.25 -0.98
N LEU A 164 -32.62 -7.23 -0.63
CA LEU A 164 -32.00 -8.27 0.18
C LEU A 164 -32.22 -8.01 1.67
N ARG A 165 -32.36 -9.09 2.45
CA ARG A 165 -32.58 -9.03 3.91
C ARG A 165 -31.37 -9.59 4.66
N PRO A 166 -30.40 -8.76 5.04
CA PRO A 166 -29.22 -9.22 5.76
C PRO A 166 -29.53 -9.57 7.21
N VAL A 167 -29.01 -10.71 7.65
CA VAL A 167 -28.93 -11.12 9.06
C VAL A 167 -27.61 -10.59 9.60
N ILE A 168 -27.69 -9.71 10.59
CA ILE A 168 -26.54 -8.98 11.14
C ILE A 168 -26.40 -9.40 12.59
N THR A 169 -25.18 -9.77 12.96
CA THR A 169 -24.81 -10.14 14.33
C THR A 169 -23.73 -9.19 14.81
N GLY A 170 -23.76 -8.85 16.08
CA GLY A 170 -22.83 -7.91 16.67
C GLY A 170 -22.87 -7.90 18.18
N VAL A 171 -21.96 -7.14 18.78
CA VAL A 171 -21.78 -7.04 20.23
C VAL A 171 -21.99 -5.58 20.66
N ASN A 172 -22.64 -5.34 21.79
CA ASN A 172 -22.89 -4.00 22.36
C ASN A 172 -23.60 -3.00 21.42
N ILE A 173 -24.40 -3.48 20.47
CA ILE A 173 -25.19 -2.62 19.57
C ILE A 173 -26.44 -2.15 20.32
N ALA A 174 -26.61 -0.84 20.47
CA ALA A 174 -27.83 -0.23 20.98
C ALA A 174 -28.85 -0.01 19.87
N GLU A 175 -28.41 0.58 18.75
CA GLU A 175 -29.24 0.86 17.58
C GLU A 175 -28.45 0.64 16.30
N MET A 176 -29.14 0.33 15.21
CA MET A 176 -28.53 0.12 13.90
C MET A 176 -29.50 0.47 12.78
N THR A 177 -29.02 1.20 11.78
CA THR A 177 -29.80 1.63 10.62
C THR A 177 -28.97 1.45 9.33
N PRO A 178 -29.45 0.70 8.32
CA PRO A 178 -30.67 -0.13 8.31
C PRO A 178 -30.68 -1.23 9.37
N ALA A 179 -31.88 -1.68 9.79
CA ALA A 179 -32.01 -2.73 10.80
C ALA A 179 -31.70 -4.12 10.22
N SER A 180 -31.38 -5.09 11.08
CA SER A 180 -31.24 -6.47 10.63
C SER A 180 -32.58 -7.01 10.13
N SER A 181 -32.54 -7.81 9.06
CA SER A 181 -33.70 -8.39 8.37
C SER A 181 -34.60 -7.37 7.64
N GLU A 182 -34.21 -6.09 7.61
CA GLU A 182 -34.84 -5.08 6.76
C GLU A 182 -34.49 -5.32 5.29
N ALA A 183 -35.43 -5.04 4.38
CA ALA A 183 -35.16 -5.15 2.95
C ALA A 183 -34.37 -3.93 2.49
N VAL A 184 -33.19 -4.16 1.93
CA VAL A 184 -32.24 -3.11 1.52
C VAL A 184 -31.80 -3.33 0.07
N ASP A 185 -31.67 -2.23 -0.66
CA ASP A 185 -31.18 -2.20 -2.05
C ASP A 185 -29.64 -2.07 -2.06
N PHE A 186 -28.95 -3.09 -2.58
CA PHE A 186 -27.49 -3.13 -2.71
C PHE A 186 -26.99 -2.92 -4.15
N THR A 187 -27.80 -2.33 -5.04
CA THR A 187 -27.34 -1.89 -6.38
C THR A 187 -26.19 -0.88 -6.29
N LYS A 188 -26.05 -0.20 -5.15
CA LYS A 188 -24.92 0.65 -4.78
C LYS A 188 -24.44 0.28 -3.37
N PRO A 189 -23.19 0.62 -3.00
CA PRO A 189 -22.72 0.43 -1.63
C PRO A 189 -23.65 1.13 -0.61
N VAL A 190 -24.00 0.41 0.46
CA VAL A 190 -24.92 0.89 1.51
C VAL A 190 -24.16 1.11 2.81
N ILE A 191 -24.40 2.24 3.46
CA ILE A 191 -23.79 2.57 4.75
C ILE A 191 -24.72 2.17 5.88
N TYR A 192 -24.22 1.34 6.79
CA TYR A 192 -24.85 0.97 8.05
C TYR A 192 -24.27 1.83 9.18
N THR A 193 -25.15 2.57 9.85
CA THR A 193 -24.82 3.35 11.04
C THR A 193 -25.18 2.52 12.27
N VAL A 194 -24.18 2.20 13.09
CA VAL A 194 -24.30 1.37 14.29
C VAL A 194 -23.99 2.23 15.50
N THR A 195 -24.96 2.43 16.38
CA THR A 195 -24.78 3.10 17.66
C THR A 195 -24.60 2.04 18.74
N LEU A 196 -23.50 2.12 19.49
CA LEU A 196 -23.22 1.20 20.59
C LEU A 196 -23.87 1.65 21.90
N THR A 197 -23.94 0.75 22.88
CA THR A 197 -24.50 1.02 24.21
C THR A 197 -23.74 2.09 25.01
N ASP A 198 -22.49 2.37 24.65
CA ASP A 198 -21.69 3.45 25.24
C ASP A 198 -21.89 4.81 24.54
N GLY A 199 -22.74 4.88 23.51
CA GLY A 199 -23.00 6.07 22.70
C GLY A 199 -22.07 6.25 21.49
N THR A 200 -21.08 5.37 21.29
CA THR A 200 -20.17 5.42 20.15
C THR A 200 -20.91 5.08 18.85
N VAL A 201 -20.70 5.89 17.81
CA VAL A 201 -21.26 5.63 16.47
C VAL A 201 -20.18 5.04 15.56
N LYS A 202 -20.51 3.95 14.86
CA LYS A 202 -19.67 3.26 13.88
C LYS A 202 -20.35 3.17 12.54
N LEU A 203 -19.58 3.35 11.47
CA LEU A 203 -20.06 3.28 10.11
C LEU A 203 -19.49 2.03 9.44
N TYR A 204 -20.35 1.24 8.82
CA TYR A 204 -19.97 0.07 8.04
C TYR A 204 -20.43 0.26 6.59
N THR A 205 -19.56 -0.01 5.63
CA THR A 205 -19.91 0.11 4.20
C THR A 205 -20.10 -1.28 3.62
N VAL A 206 -21.33 -1.64 3.29
CA VAL A 206 -21.67 -2.94 2.71
C VAL A 206 -21.67 -2.87 1.19
N THR A 207 -20.89 -3.75 0.56
CA THR A 207 -20.82 -3.90 -0.90
C THR A 207 -21.20 -5.33 -1.27
N VAL A 208 -22.23 -5.48 -2.10
CA VAL A 208 -22.62 -6.77 -2.68
C VAL A 208 -22.01 -6.89 -4.07
N GLN A 209 -21.26 -7.97 -4.29
CA GLN A 209 -20.67 -8.29 -5.58
C GLN A 209 -21.32 -9.57 -6.12
N LEU A 210 -21.70 -9.58 -7.38
CA LEU A 210 -22.16 -10.79 -8.05
C LEU A 210 -20.96 -11.55 -8.59
N HIS A 211 -20.99 -12.88 -8.51
CA HIS A 211 -20.02 -13.70 -9.20
C HIS A 211 -20.09 -13.42 -10.71
N ASN A 212 -18.93 -13.36 -11.37
CA ASN A 212 -18.90 -13.32 -12.83
C ASN A 212 -19.51 -14.61 -13.37
N ALA A 213 -20.28 -14.52 -14.45
CA ALA A 213 -20.74 -15.69 -15.16
C ALA A 213 -19.54 -16.57 -15.52
N GLY A 214 -19.62 -17.87 -15.25
CA GLY A 214 -18.64 -18.80 -15.79
C GLY A 214 -18.71 -18.79 -17.32
N ALA A 215 -17.65 -19.22 -18.01
CA ALA A 215 -17.67 -19.31 -19.47
C ALA A 215 -18.84 -20.16 -20.02
N ALA A 216 -19.34 -21.11 -19.22
CA ALA A 216 -20.55 -21.86 -19.51
C ALA A 216 -21.83 -21.02 -19.34
N ASP A 217 -21.96 -20.24 -18.28
CA ASP A 217 -23.14 -19.39 -18.03
C ASP A 217 -23.22 -18.24 -19.04
N GLU A 218 -22.08 -17.65 -19.43
CA GLU A 218 -22.03 -16.66 -20.52
C GLU A 218 -22.45 -17.27 -21.87
N LEU A 219 -22.12 -18.53 -22.10
CA LEU A 219 -22.52 -19.26 -23.31
C LEU A 219 -24.03 -19.54 -23.30
N TRP A 220 -24.58 -19.97 -22.16
CA TRP A 220 -26.01 -20.21 -21.99
C TRP A 220 -26.85 -18.93 -22.09
N ASP A 221 -26.38 -17.82 -21.56
CA ASP A 221 -27.06 -16.52 -21.68
C ASP A 221 -27.11 -16.03 -23.11
N LYS A 222 -26.02 -16.18 -23.87
CA LYS A 222 -26.01 -15.90 -25.32
C LYS A 222 -26.94 -16.83 -26.11
N LEU A 223 -27.10 -18.07 -25.66
CA LEU A 223 -27.96 -19.07 -26.31
C LEU A 223 -29.46 -18.87 -26.03
N THR A 224 -29.80 -18.23 -24.91
CA THR A 224 -31.18 -18.10 -24.43
C THR A 224 -31.74 -16.68 -24.56
N ASP A 225 -30.92 -15.70 -24.95
CA ASP A 225 -31.33 -14.33 -25.25
C ASP A 225 -32.19 -14.28 -26.54
N PRO A 226 -33.51 -14.01 -26.45
CA PRO A 226 -34.40 -13.95 -27.61
C PRO A 226 -34.17 -12.72 -28.50
N SER A 227 -33.32 -11.78 -28.08
CA SER A 227 -32.93 -10.62 -28.88
C SER A 227 -31.74 -10.89 -29.82
N GLN A 228 -31.05 -12.03 -29.65
CA GLN A 228 -30.02 -12.48 -30.58
C GLN A 228 -30.68 -13.00 -31.87
N THR A 229 -30.36 -12.39 -33.01
CA THR A 229 -30.89 -12.79 -34.32
C THR A 229 -30.21 -14.02 -34.93
N LEU A 230 -29.23 -14.61 -34.22
CA LEU A 230 -28.48 -15.76 -34.69
C LEU A 230 -28.89 -17.02 -33.90
N PRO A 231 -29.55 -18.00 -34.56
CA PRO A 231 -29.93 -19.23 -33.90
C PRO A 231 -28.71 -20.08 -33.53
N TRP A 232 -28.82 -20.78 -32.40
CA TRP A 232 -27.78 -21.50 -31.68
C TRP A 232 -26.88 -22.45 -32.52
N TRP A 233 -27.39 -22.99 -33.63
CA TRP A 233 -26.63 -23.90 -34.50
C TRP A 233 -25.46 -23.21 -35.24
N LYS A 234 -25.51 -21.90 -35.48
CA LYS A 234 -24.39 -21.14 -36.08
C LYS A 234 -23.22 -20.90 -35.11
N TYR A 235 -23.52 -20.73 -33.82
CA TYR A 235 -22.47 -20.61 -32.79
C TYR A 235 -21.78 -21.95 -32.52
N ALA A 236 -22.54 -23.06 -32.54
CA ALA A 236 -21.99 -24.40 -32.44
C ALA A 236 -21.08 -24.77 -33.64
N GLU A 237 -21.41 -24.32 -34.86
CA GLU A 237 -20.54 -24.50 -36.04
C GLU A 237 -19.20 -23.77 -35.91
N GLN A 238 -19.16 -22.56 -35.34
CA GLN A 238 -17.90 -21.84 -35.13
C GLN A 238 -17.01 -22.49 -34.07
N GLN A 239 -17.59 -23.06 -33.00
CA GLN A 239 -16.82 -23.79 -31.99
C GLN A 239 -16.30 -25.16 -32.48
N ARG A 240 -16.96 -25.76 -33.49
CA ARG A 240 -16.51 -27.03 -34.06
C ARG A 240 -15.16 -26.92 -34.80
N ASN A 241 -14.68 -25.72 -35.12
CA ASN A 241 -13.46 -25.54 -35.92
C ASN A 241 -12.14 -25.51 -35.12
N SER A 242 -12.16 -25.68 -33.79
CA SER A 242 -10.95 -25.78 -32.95
C SER A 242 -10.92 -27.01 -32.02
N GLY A 243 -11.83 -27.96 -32.20
CA GLY A 243 -11.93 -29.16 -31.35
C GLY A 243 -10.88 -30.23 -31.67
N TYR A 244 -9.72 -30.15 -31.03
CA TYR A 244 -8.83 -31.31 -30.86
C TYR A 244 -9.50 -32.33 -29.94
N TYR A 245 -9.98 -33.43 -30.53
CA TYR A 245 -10.41 -34.60 -29.76
C TYR A 245 -9.16 -35.38 -29.33
N PRO A 246 -8.91 -35.61 -28.03
CA PRO A 246 -7.87 -36.54 -27.62
C PRO A 246 -8.26 -37.93 -28.14
N ARG A 247 -7.48 -38.45 -29.09
CA ARG A 247 -7.53 -39.86 -29.43
C ARG A 247 -6.93 -40.64 -28.26
N TYR A 248 -7.45 -41.85 -28.12
CA TYR A 248 -7.01 -42.99 -27.30
C TYR A 248 -7.77 -43.19 -25.99
N TRP A 249 -8.28 -44.42 -25.95
CA TRP A 249 -8.95 -45.22 -24.94
C TRP A 249 -7.98 -46.36 -24.65
#